data_AF-A0A2E4D7Q0-F1
#
_entry.id   AF-A0A2E4D7Q0-F1
#
_cell.length_a   1.000
_cell.length_b   1.000
_cell.length_c   1.000
_cell.angle_alpha   90.00
_cell.angle_beta   90.00
_cell.angle_gamma   90.00
#
_symmetry.space_group_name_H-M   'P 1'
#
loop_
_entity.id
_entity.type
_entity.pdbx_description
1 polymer ?
#
loop_
_entity_poly.entity_id
_entity_poly.type
_entity_poly.pdbx_seq_one_letter_code
_entity_poly.pdbx_strand_id
1 'polypeptide(L)'
;METLLVVLIIILLVFMIILLGVVGFLFFKYLKLNQSLSNPALQDQSKVSVAEDRMPDEVKKKIEQAKRQKQTMQGQFCVDHPENPAKGKCSISEEPYCELCITREKDVRISRKFLHLFLDSEWENLYFLDDDVVGSDALERLMKIKKVMWQEKGTPVIAQKQFKINIENDEIETFTVVMVRPEDKEAVNSKLSFLNQ
;
A
#
# COMPACT_ATOMS: atom_id res chain seq x y z
N MET A 1 -26.12 60.85 -21.71
CA MET A 1 -25.21 60.13 -20.80
C MET A 1 -25.98 59.22 -19.84
N GLU A 2 -27.11 59.66 -19.30
CA GLU A 2 -27.94 58.86 -18.38
C GLU A 2 -28.47 57.55 -18.97
N THR A 3 -28.97 57.56 -20.22
CA THR A 3 -29.45 56.36 -20.91
C THR A 3 -28.35 55.32 -21.14
N LEU A 4 -27.14 55.76 -21.52
CA LEU A 4 -25.97 54.89 -21.66
C LEU A 4 -25.56 54.24 -20.33
N LEU A 5 -25.62 55.01 -19.24
CA LEU A 5 -25.29 54.52 -17.90
C LEU A 5 -26.32 53.48 -17.42
N VAL A 6 -27.61 53.72 -17.66
CA VAL A 6 -28.68 52.76 -17.34
C VAL A 6 -28.53 51.46 -18.14
N VAL A 7 -28.24 51.55 -19.45
CA VAL A 7 -28.01 50.36 -20.29
C VAL A 7 -26.80 49.54 -19.81
N LEU A 8 -25.72 50.21 -19.40
CA LEU A 8 -24.52 49.55 -18.90
C LEU A 8 -24.78 48.80 -17.58
N ILE A 9 -25.56 49.41 -16.66
CA ILE A 9 -25.98 48.76 -15.41
C ILE A 9 -26.80 47.49 -15.68
N ILE A 10 -27.73 47.54 -16.65
CA ILE A 10 -28.57 46.39 -17.00
C ILE A 10 -27.71 45.24 -17.52
N ILE A 11 -26.74 45.52 -18.40
CA ILE A 11 -25.81 44.50 -18.93
C ILE A 11 -24.97 43.88 -17.81
N LEU A 12 -24.47 44.70 -16.88
CA LEU A 12 -23.70 44.23 -15.74
C LEU A 12 -24.51 43.29 -14.83
N LEU A 13 -25.79 43.62 -14.61
CA LEU A 13 -26.72 42.79 -13.83
C LEU A 13 -26.96 41.43 -14.48
N VAL A 14 -27.16 41.40 -15.80
CA VAL A 14 -27.31 40.14 -16.55
C VAL A 14 -26.05 39.30 -16.46
N PHE A 15 -24.86 39.91 -16.58
CA PHE A 15 -23.59 39.20 -16.47
C PHE A 15 -23.39 38.58 -15.07
N MET A 16 -23.76 39.30 -14.01
CA MET A 16 -23.71 38.77 -12.64
C MET A 16 -24.62 37.56 -12.43
N ILE A 17 -25.82 37.57 -13.02
CA ILE A 17 -26.75 36.41 -12.96
C ILE A 17 -26.14 35.20 -13.68
N ILE A 18 -25.50 35.39 -14.84
CA ILE A 18 -24.84 34.31 -15.57
C ILE A 18 -23.69 33.72 -14.75
N LEU A 19 -22.85 34.56 -14.14
CA LEU A 19 -21.74 34.12 -13.28
C LEU A 19 -22.25 33.30 -12.08
N LEU A 20 -23.30 33.75 -11.40
CA LEU A 20 -23.91 33.01 -10.30
C LEU A 20 -24.45 31.64 -10.76
N GLY A 21 -25.04 31.57 -11.96
CA GLY A 21 -25.47 30.31 -12.57
C GLY A 21 -24.32 29.33 -12.80
N VAL A 22 -23.18 29.81 -13.31
CA VAL A 22 -21.99 28.96 -13.55
C VAL A 22 -21.41 28.46 -12.23
N VAL A 23 -21.28 29.32 -11.22
CA VAL A 23 -20.77 28.92 -9.89
C VAL A 23 -21.70 27.90 -9.24
N GLY A 24 -23.02 28.13 -9.29
CA GLY A 24 -24.02 27.18 -8.79
C GLY A 24 -23.96 25.82 -9.50
N PHE A 25 -23.77 25.82 -10.82
CA PHE A 25 -23.60 24.59 -11.61
C PHE A 25 -22.33 23.82 -11.23
N LEU A 26 -21.19 24.52 -11.08
CA LEU A 26 -19.94 23.91 -10.65
C LEU A 26 -20.03 23.34 -9.23
N PHE A 27 -20.68 24.07 -8.32
CA PHE A 27 -20.92 23.61 -6.95
C PHE A 27 -21.82 22.38 -6.90
N PHE A 28 -22.90 22.35 -7.69
CA PHE A 28 -23.77 21.18 -7.81
C PHE A 28 -23.02 19.97 -8.41
N LYS A 29 -22.20 20.19 -9.44
CA LYS A 29 -21.36 19.14 -10.04
C LYS A 29 -20.32 18.62 -9.04
N TYR A 30 -19.73 19.49 -8.24
CA TYR A 30 -18.76 19.14 -7.19
C TYR A 30 -19.41 18.33 -6.07
N LEU A 31 -20.59 18.72 -5.60
CA LEU A 31 -21.36 17.95 -4.60
C LEU A 31 -21.75 16.57 -5.13
N LYS A 32 -22.17 16.47 -6.40
CA LYS A 32 -22.49 15.18 -7.03
C LYS A 32 -21.26 14.28 -7.12
N LEU A 33 -20.07 14.84 -7.37
CA LEU A 33 -18.82 14.08 -7.42
C LEU A 33 -18.38 13.59 -6.02
N ASN A 34 -18.55 14.42 -5.00
CA ASN A 34 -18.24 14.04 -3.61
C ASN A 34 -19.22 13.00 -3.05
N GLN A 35 -20.51 13.03 -3.43
CA GLN A 35 -21.45 11.97 -3.07
C GLN A 35 -21.08 10.61 -3.69
N SER A 36 -20.45 10.57 -4.85
CA SER A 36 -19.88 9.33 -5.41
C SER A 36 -18.64 8.83 -4.66
N LEU A 37 -17.88 9.70 -3.98
CA LEU A 37 -16.74 9.33 -3.13
C LEU A 37 -17.13 8.99 -1.69
N SER A 38 -18.31 9.43 -1.23
CA SER A 38 -18.76 9.30 0.16
C SER A 38 -19.68 8.09 0.41
N ASN A 39 -19.93 7.25 -0.60
CA ASN A 39 -20.63 5.98 -0.45
C ASN A 39 -19.61 4.83 -0.46
N PRO A 40 -19.21 4.27 0.70
CA PRO A 40 -18.42 3.04 0.77
C PRO A 40 -19.28 1.78 0.49
N ALA A 41 -20.37 1.91 -0.27
CA ALA A 41 -21.31 0.83 -0.57
C ALA A 41 -21.44 0.50 -2.07
N LEU A 42 -20.69 1.16 -2.96
CA LEU A 42 -20.73 0.90 -4.41
C LEU A 42 -19.32 0.87 -5.02
N GLN A 43 -18.46 0.03 -4.46
CA GLN A 43 -17.26 -0.45 -5.15
C GLN A 43 -17.22 -1.98 -5.22
N ASP A 44 -18.39 -2.61 -5.43
CA ASP A 44 -18.48 -4.06 -5.65
C ASP A 44 -19.51 -4.49 -6.71
N GLN A 45 -20.06 -3.58 -7.52
CA GLN A 45 -20.99 -3.97 -8.58
C GLN A 45 -20.83 -3.13 -9.84
N SER A 46 -19.78 -3.40 -10.62
CA SER A 46 -19.76 -3.12 -12.06
C SER A 46 -18.77 -4.04 -12.76
N LYS A 47 -19.32 -5.13 -13.31
CA LYS A 47 -18.80 -5.97 -14.41
C LYS A 47 -17.60 -6.88 -14.14
N VAL A 48 -17.86 -8.01 -13.46
CA VAL A 48 -17.38 -9.35 -13.92
C VAL A 48 -18.47 -10.40 -13.62
N SER A 49 -19.70 -10.20 -14.07
CA SER A 49 -20.77 -11.21 -13.97
C SER A 49 -20.81 -12.17 -15.16
N VAL A 50 -19.65 -12.55 -15.69
CA VAL A 50 -19.53 -13.53 -16.81
C VAL A 50 -18.41 -14.57 -16.58
N ALA A 51 -17.68 -14.54 -15.46
CA ALA A 51 -16.53 -15.45 -15.26
C ALA A 51 -16.45 -16.15 -13.88
N GLU A 52 -17.50 -16.12 -13.05
CA GLU A 52 -17.48 -16.80 -11.74
C GLU A 52 -17.83 -18.30 -11.79
N ASP A 53 -18.33 -18.78 -12.92
CA ASP A 53 -18.77 -20.19 -13.07
C ASP A 53 -17.69 -21.13 -13.64
N ARG A 54 -16.44 -20.63 -13.79
CA ARG A 54 -15.30 -21.42 -14.29
C ARG A 54 -14.00 -21.22 -13.51
N MET A 55 -14.05 -20.61 -12.33
CA MET A 55 -12.87 -20.53 -11.48
C MET A 55 -12.69 -21.83 -10.69
N PRO A 56 -11.54 -22.54 -10.83
CA PRO A 56 -11.22 -23.71 -10.02
C PRO A 56 -11.27 -23.38 -8.52
N ASP A 57 -11.76 -24.32 -7.71
CA ASP A 57 -11.98 -24.12 -6.27
C ASP A 57 -10.71 -23.75 -5.49
N GLU A 58 -9.53 -24.10 -6.00
CA GLU A 58 -8.25 -23.70 -5.42
C GLU A 58 -8.00 -22.19 -5.49
N VAL A 59 -8.40 -21.54 -6.59
CA VAL A 59 -8.22 -20.10 -6.77
C VAL A 59 -9.17 -19.31 -5.86
N LYS A 60 -10.39 -19.83 -5.66
CA LYS A 60 -11.36 -19.24 -4.72
C LYS A 60 -10.83 -19.27 -3.28
N LYS A 61 -10.22 -20.38 -2.85
CA LYS A 61 -9.60 -20.49 -1.52
C LYS A 61 -8.41 -19.53 -1.36
N LYS A 62 -7.55 -19.39 -2.37
CA LYS A 62 -6.44 -18.42 -2.35
C LYS A 62 -6.93 -16.97 -2.26
N ILE A 63 -8.01 -16.63 -2.98
CA ILE A 63 -8.64 -15.29 -2.92
C ILE A 63 -9.25 -15.03 -1.54
N GLU A 64 -9.94 -16.01 -0.94
CA GLU A 64 -10.48 -15.87 0.41
C GLU A 64 -9.38 -15.75 1.47
N GLN A 65 -8.28 -16.49 1.35
CA GLN A 65 -7.11 -16.36 2.23
C GLN A 65 -6.49 -14.95 2.12
N ALA A 66 -6.35 -14.41 0.91
CA ALA A 66 -5.86 -13.05 0.68
C ALA A 66 -6.82 -11.98 1.25
N LYS A 67 -8.14 -12.18 1.13
CA LYS A 67 -9.15 -11.30 1.75
C LYS A 67 -9.06 -11.33 3.27
N ARG A 68 -8.89 -12.51 3.88
CA ARG A 68 -8.73 -12.65 5.34
C ARG A 68 -7.44 -11.99 5.84
N GLN A 69 -6.31 -12.12 5.15
CA GLN A 69 -5.07 -11.41 5.51
C GLN A 69 -5.23 -9.88 5.46
N LYS A 70 -5.99 -9.37 4.47
CA LYS A 70 -6.29 -7.93 4.37
C LYS A 70 -7.20 -7.46 5.52
N GLN A 71 -8.11 -8.32 5.99
CA GLN A 71 -8.96 -8.06 7.17
C GLN A 71 -8.18 -8.13 8.49
N THR A 72 -7.14 -8.96 8.63
CA THR A 72 -6.30 -8.98 9.84
C THR A 72 -5.58 -7.65 10.11
N MET A 73 -5.42 -6.80 9.09
CA MET A 73 -4.88 -5.44 9.24
C MET A 73 -5.98 -4.39 9.54
N GLN A 74 -7.26 -4.72 9.33
CA GLN A 74 -8.38 -3.83 9.67
C GLN A 74 -8.55 -3.80 11.19
N GLY A 75 -7.89 -2.83 11.82
CA GLY A 75 -7.89 -2.65 13.27
C GLY A 75 -6.59 -2.06 13.81
N GLN A 76 -5.53 -2.03 12.99
CA GLN A 76 -4.30 -1.32 13.34
C GLN A 76 -4.39 0.13 12.86
N PHE A 77 -4.06 1.06 13.76
CA PHE A 77 -3.94 2.48 13.44
C PHE A 77 -2.49 2.82 13.08
N CYS A 78 -2.30 3.90 12.34
CA CYS A 78 -0.95 4.39 12.04
C CYS A 78 -0.25 4.84 13.32
N VAL A 79 1.04 4.50 13.47
CA VAL A 79 1.85 4.94 14.62
C VAL A 79 1.95 6.47 14.71
N ASP A 80 2.01 7.14 13.56
CA ASP A 80 2.16 8.60 13.50
C ASP A 80 0.83 9.35 13.51
N HIS A 81 -0.23 8.68 13.07
CA HIS A 81 -1.55 9.25 12.85
C HIS A 81 -2.61 8.30 13.41
N PRO A 82 -2.80 8.24 14.74
CA PRO A 82 -3.72 7.30 15.38
C PRO A 82 -5.17 7.45 14.89
N GLU A 83 -5.53 8.59 14.33
CA GLU A 83 -6.84 8.86 13.72
C GLU A 83 -7.05 8.15 12.38
N ASN A 84 -5.98 7.71 11.72
CA ASN A 84 -6.01 7.11 10.39
C ASN A 84 -5.75 5.59 10.45
N PRO A 85 -6.53 4.77 9.71
CA PRO A 85 -6.30 3.34 9.66
C PRO A 85 -4.99 3.02 8.91
N ALA A 86 -4.28 2.00 9.38
CA ALA A 86 -3.07 1.54 8.72
C ALA A 86 -3.41 0.83 7.40
N LYS A 87 -2.71 1.21 6.32
CA LYS A 87 -2.83 0.55 5.01
C LYS A 87 -1.79 -0.56 4.82
N GLY A 88 -0.71 -0.55 5.60
CA GLY A 88 0.32 -1.57 5.54
C GLY A 88 1.38 -1.39 6.61
N LYS A 89 2.36 -2.28 6.62
CA LYS A 89 3.51 -2.23 7.53
C LYS A 89 4.76 -1.78 6.77
N CYS A 90 5.63 -1.04 7.45
CA CYS A 90 6.94 -0.68 6.91
C CYS A 90 7.85 -1.91 6.86
N SER A 91 8.52 -2.14 5.74
CA SER A 91 9.40 -3.29 5.56
C SER A 91 10.67 -3.24 6.42
N ILE A 92 11.08 -2.06 6.90
CA ILE A 92 12.22 -1.88 7.85
C ILE A 92 11.74 -2.05 9.30
N SER A 93 10.88 -1.15 9.81
CA SER A 93 10.46 -1.15 11.22
C SER A 93 9.34 -2.12 11.59
N GLU A 94 8.63 -2.70 10.62
CA GLU A 94 7.43 -3.55 10.79
C GLU A 94 6.22 -2.89 11.44
N GLU A 95 6.28 -1.58 11.65
CA GLU A 95 5.19 -0.82 12.25
C GLU A 95 4.09 -0.53 11.22
N PRO A 96 2.82 -0.47 11.67
CA PRO A 96 1.69 -0.12 10.82
C PRO A 96 1.64 1.39 10.51
N TYR A 97 1.48 1.73 9.24
CA TYR A 97 1.41 3.12 8.76
C TYR A 97 0.20 3.36 7.85
N CYS A 98 -0.33 4.59 7.88
CA CYS A 98 -1.39 5.05 6.97
C CYS A 98 -0.85 5.30 5.56
N GLU A 99 -1.75 5.58 4.61
CA GLU A 99 -1.41 5.89 3.22
C GLU A 99 -0.46 7.08 3.04
N LEU A 100 -0.55 8.08 3.92
CA LEU A 100 0.30 9.26 3.86
C LEU A 100 1.71 8.98 4.38
N CYS A 101 1.85 8.08 5.35
CA CYS A 101 3.13 7.73 5.96
C CYS A 101 3.86 6.62 5.21
N ILE A 102 3.17 5.77 4.47
CA ILE A 102 3.78 4.67 3.71
C ILE A 102 4.02 5.08 2.26
N THR A 103 5.10 4.60 1.66
CA THR A 103 5.45 4.83 0.26
C THR A 103 6.01 3.53 -0.32
N ARG A 104 5.83 3.32 -1.63
CA ARG A 104 6.29 2.12 -2.32
C ARG A 104 7.40 2.50 -3.29
N GLU A 105 8.56 1.88 -3.14
CA GLU A 105 9.74 2.10 -3.98
C GLU A 105 10.33 0.74 -4.37
N LYS A 106 10.53 0.47 -5.68
CA LYS A 106 11.05 -0.82 -6.19
C LYS A 106 10.41 -2.05 -5.54
N ASP A 107 9.08 -2.00 -5.41
CA ASP A 107 8.22 -2.96 -4.71
C ASP A 107 8.28 -3.00 -3.18
N VAL A 108 9.27 -2.38 -2.53
CA VAL A 108 9.36 -2.32 -1.07
C VAL A 108 8.41 -1.27 -0.52
N ARG A 109 7.66 -1.60 0.54
CA ARG A 109 6.80 -0.64 1.25
C ARG A 109 7.56 -0.08 2.44
N ILE A 110 7.85 1.20 2.44
CA ILE A 110 8.70 1.84 3.46
C ILE A 110 7.94 3.05 4.01
N SER A 111 8.13 3.34 5.30
CA SER A 111 7.61 4.59 5.84
C SER A 111 8.44 5.77 5.31
N ARG A 112 7.81 6.93 5.12
CA ARG A 112 8.50 8.14 4.66
C ARG A 112 9.63 8.56 5.60
N LYS A 113 9.51 8.23 6.89
CA LYS A 113 10.57 8.44 7.89
C LYS A 113 11.86 7.71 7.52
N PHE A 114 11.77 6.49 7.03
CA PHE A 114 12.93 5.66 6.67
C PHE A 114 13.24 5.66 5.17
N LEU A 115 12.58 6.53 4.40
CA LEU A 115 12.79 6.60 2.95
C LEU A 115 14.22 7.03 2.61
N HIS A 116 14.76 8.01 3.34
CA HIS A 116 16.15 8.45 3.16
C HIS A 116 17.14 7.30 3.38
N LEU A 117 16.98 6.55 4.49
CA LEU A 117 17.81 5.38 4.79
C LEU A 117 17.80 4.34 3.66
N PHE A 118 16.64 4.14 3.02
CA PHE A 118 16.53 3.22 1.90
C PHE A 118 17.20 3.74 0.62
N LEU A 119 17.06 5.03 0.31
CA LEU A 119 17.61 5.63 -0.90
C LEU A 119 19.12 5.87 -0.82
N ASP A 120 19.62 6.20 0.37
CA ASP A 120 21.03 6.52 0.61
C ASP A 120 21.91 5.27 0.78
N SER A 121 21.29 4.10 1.00
CA SER A 121 22.00 2.84 1.20
C SER A 121 21.94 1.95 -0.04
N GLU A 122 23.02 1.23 -0.31
CA GLU A 122 22.99 0.09 -1.22
C GLU A 122 22.44 -1.15 -0.51
N TRP A 123 21.62 -1.93 -1.22
CA TRP A 123 20.95 -3.11 -0.68
C TRP A 123 21.37 -4.35 -1.46
N GLU A 124 21.86 -5.35 -0.74
CA GLU A 124 22.19 -6.66 -1.29
C GLU A 124 21.16 -7.71 -0.83
N ASN A 125 20.76 -8.58 -1.74
CA ASN A 125 19.94 -9.74 -1.41
C ASN A 125 20.82 -10.78 -0.70
N LEU A 126 20.53 -11.06 0.57
CA LEU A 126 21.25 -12.06 1.35
C LEU A 126 20.65 -13.46 1.16
N TYR A 127 19.32 -13.57 1.19
CA TYR A 127 18.60 -14.83 1.05
C TYR A 127 17.40 -14.69 0.12
N PHE A 128 17.17 -15.76 -0.64
CA PHE A 128 15.95 -16.02 -1.39
C PHE A 128 15.32 -17.27 -0.79
N LEU A 129 14.27 -17.08 0.01
CA LEU A 129 13.60 -18.15 0.73
C LEU A 129 12.34 -18.52 -0.02
N ASP A 130 12.17 -19.79 -0.37
CA ASP A 130 10.90 -20.29 -0.85
C ASP A 130 9.96 -20.50 0.35
N ASP A 131 8.82 -19.80 0.36
CA ASP A 131 7.88 -19.86 1.49
C ASP A 131 7.35 -21.29 1.70
N ASP A 132 7.25 -22.10 0.63
CA ASP A 132 6.73 -23.47 0.68
C ASP A 132 7.75 -24.47 1.26
N VAL A 133 9.05 -24.21 1.05
CA VAL A 133 10.14 -25.07 1.54
C VAL A 133 10.52 -24.72 2.99
N VAL A 134 10.59 -23.42 3.30
CA VAL A 134 11.09 -22.92 4.59
C VAL A 134 10.05 -23.08 5.70
N GLY A 135 8.76 -23.03 5.34
CA GLY A 135 7.65 -23.15 6.29
C GLY A 135 7.41 -21.91 7.15
N SER A 136 6.26 -21.87 7.80
CA SER A 136 5.80 -20.71 8.59
C SER A 136 6.70 -20.37 9.78
N ASP A 137 7.24 -21.38 10.44
CA ASP A 137 7.94 -21.23 11.72
C ASP A 137 9.28 -20.51 11.55
N ALA A 138 10.02 -20.85 10.49
CA ALA A 138 11.28 -20.20 10.17
C ALA A 138 11.06 -18.74 9.71
N LEU A 139 9.98 -18.48 8.96
CA LEU A 139 9.60 -17.11 8.59
C LEU A 139 9.20 -16.27 9.81
N GLU A 140 8.43 -16.82 10.76
CA GLU A 140 8.09 -16.12 11.99
C GLU A 140 9.35 -15.81 12.82
N ARG A 141 10.27 -16.77 12.90
CA ARG A 141 11.56 -16.59 13.58
C ARG A 141 12.40 -15.50 12.90
N LEU A 142 12.45 -15.46 11.57
CA LEU A 142 13.12 -14.41 10.79
C LEU A 142 12.56 -13.02 11.14
N MET A 143 11.23 -12.87 11.15
CA MET A 143 10.57 -11.60 11.48
C MET A 143 10.87 -11.17 12.93
N LYS A 144 10.88 -12.12 13.88
CA LYS A 144 11.24 -11.85 15.27
C LYS A 144 12.69 -11.36 15.40
N ILE A 145 13.64 -12.02 14.71
CA ILE A 145 15.06 -11.63 14.74
C ILE A 145 15.26 -10.26 14.11
N LYS A 146 14.61 -9.98 12.97
CA LYS A 146 14.62 -8.68 12.33
C LYS A 146 14.15 -7.58 13.28
N LYS A 147 13.02 -7.78 13.97
CA LYS A 147 12.51 -6.82 14.94
C LYS A 147 13.51 -6.53 16.06
N VAL A 148 14.15 -7.57 16.59
CA VAL A 148 15.18 -7.44 17.64
C VAL A 148 16.40 -6.67 17.13
N MET A 149 16.89 -6.97 15.92
CA MET A 149 18.04 -6.27 15.33
C MET A 149 17.75 -4.78 15.12
N TRP A 150 16.53 -4.46 14.68
CA TRP A 150 16.11 -3.08 14.50
C TRP A 150 16.03 -2.35 15.85
N GLN A 151 15.40 -2.96 16.86
CA GLN A 151 15.18 -2.31 18.16
C GLN A 151 16.46 -2.16 19.00
N GLU A 152 17.35 -3.16 18.99
CA GLU A 152 18.56 -3.16 19.83
C GLU A 152 19.74 -2.45 19.18
N LYS A 153 19.94 -2.65 17.86
CA LYS A 153 21.16 -2.21 17.16
C LYS A 153 20.89 -1.13 16.11
N GLY A 154 19.63 -0.86 15.78
CA GLY A 154 19.29 0.02 14.67
C GLY A 154 19.70 -0.53 13.30
N THR A 155 19.99 -1.84 13.21
CA THR A 155 20.42 -2.48 11.96
C THR A 155 19.20 -2.73 11.07
N PRO A 156 19.07 -2.08 9.91
CA PRO A 156 17.91 -2.23 9.07
C PRO A 156 18.03 -3.52 8.25
N VAL A 157 17.03 -4.37 8.36
CA VAL A 157 16.90 -5.57 7.53
C VAL A 157 15.54 -5.55 6.88
N ILE A 158 15.51 -5.73 5.56
CA ILE A 158 14.27 -5.71 4.79
C ILE A 158 13.91 -7.15 4.47
N ALA A 159 12.73 -7.59 4.90
CA ALA A 159 12.16 -8.86 4.51
C ALA A 159 10.89 -8.58 3.68
N GLN A 160 10.87 -9.04 2.44
CA GLN A 160 9.78 -8.79 1.52
C GLN A 160 9.35 -10.06 0.80
N LYS A 161 8.03 -10.27 0.77
CA LYS A 161 7.40 -11.26 -0.11
C LYS A 161 7.39 -10.77 -1.55
N GLN A 162 7.95 -11.58 -2.44
CA GLN A 162 7.94 -11.43 -3.88
C GLN A 162 7.23 -12.64 -4.49
N PHE A 163 6.67 -12.44 -5.68
CA PHE A 163 5.98 -13.48 -6.42
C PHE A 163 6.69 -13.68 -7.74
N LYS A 164 6.96 -14.93 -8.08
CA LYS A 164 7.51 -15.31 -9.38
C LYS A 164 6.48 -16.18 -10.07
N ILE A 165 6.15 -15.82 -11.30
CA ILE A 165 5.24 -16.62 -12.14
C ILE A 165 6.10 -17.63 -12.88
N ASN A 166 5.92 -18.91 -12.59
CA ASN A 166 6.56 -20.00 -13.31
C ASN A 166 5.64 -20.41 -14.48
N ILE A 167 6.02 -19.99 -15.70
CA ILE A 167 5.21 -20.20 -16.90
C ILE A 167 5.19 -21.68 -17.32
N GLU A 168 6.24 -22.44 -17.00
CA GLU A 168 6.34 -23.85 -17.39
C GLU A 168 5.37 -24.73 -16.61
N ASN A 169 5.18 -24.42 -15.33
CA ASN A 169 4.30 -25.18 -14.43
C ASN A 169 2.92 -24.53 -14.22
N ASP A 170 2.67 -23.33 -14.78
CA ASP A 170 1.48 -22.51 -14.51
C ASP A 170 1.24 -22.25 -13.00
N GLU A 171 2.34 -22.12 -12.26
CA GLU A 171 2.33 -21.95 -10.80
C GLU A 171 2.88 -20.58 -10.40
N ILE A 172 2.31 -20.01 -9.34
CA ILE A 172 2.80 -18.78 -8.72
C ILE A 172 3.58 -19.19 -7.47
N GLU A 173 4.90 -19.09 -7.56
CA GLU A 173 5.82 -19.36 -6.45
C GLU A 173 5.94 -18.09 -5.59
N THR A 174 5.87 -18.25 -4.27
CA THR A 174 6.00 -17.15 -3.32
C THR A 174 7.36 -17.23 -2.63
N PHE A 175 8.15 -16.18 -2.77
CA PHE A 175 9.48 -16.11 -2.17
C PHE A 175 9.57 -14.96 -1.18
N THR A 176 10.26 -15.17 -0.07
CA THR A 176 10.68 -14.10 0.83
C THR A 176 12.14 -13.73 0.55
N VAL A 177 12.36 -12.51 0.08
CA VAL A 177 13.69 -11.95 -0.12
C VAL A 177 14.11 -11.16 1.11
N VAL A 178 15.29 -11.48 1.61
CA VAL A 178 15.93 -10.76 2.72
C VAL A 178 17.05 -9.89 2.18
N MET A 179 16.90 -8.57 2.31
CA MET A 179 17.87 -7.57 1.88
C MET A 179 18.54 -6.91 3.08
N VAL A 180 19.84 -6.69 2.95
CA VAL A 180 20.70 -6.06 3.97
C VAL A 180 21.66 -5.08 3.32
N ARG A 181 22.18 -4.15 4.11
CA ARG A 181 23.28 -3.30 3.68
C ARG A 181 24.59 -4.11 3.66
N PRO A 182 25.52 -3.84 2.73
CA PRO A 182 26.80 -4.55 2.66
C PRO A 182 27.58 -4.53 3.99
N GLU A 183 27.54 -3.40 4.70
CA GLU A 183 28.18 -3.20 6.00
C GLU A 183 27.63 -4.08 7.12
N ASP A 184 26.35 -4.45 7.06
CA ASP A 184 25.66 -5.25 8.09
C ASP A 184 25.60 -6.74 7.74
N LYS A 185 26.11 -7.12 6.57
CA LYS A 185 25.94 -8.45 5.97
C LYS A 185 26.41 -9.58 6.89
N GLU A 186 27.61 -9.47 7.44
CA GLU A 186 28.19 -10.50 8.31
C GLU A 186 27.41 -10.65 9.62
N ALA A 187 27.03 -9.53 10.23
CA ALA A 187 26.27 -9.51 11.47
C ALA A 187 24.89 -10.18 11.29
N VAL A 188 24.20 -9.87 10.20
CA VAL A 188 22.89 -10.44 9.90
C VAL A 188 23.01 -11.92 9.52
N ASN A 189 23.99 -12.29 8.69
CA ASN A 189 24.25 -13.67 8.27
C ASN A 189 24.51 -14.60 9.48
N SER A 190 25.29 -14.13 10.47
CA SER A 190 25.54 -14.91 11.69
C SER A 190 24.26 -15.27 12.46
N LYS A 191 23.30 -14.34 12.52
CA LYS A 191 22.01 -14.51 13.22
C LYS A 191 21.00 -15.31 12.39
N LEU A 192 21.11 -15.26 11.07
CA LEU A 192 20.20 -15.92 10.13
C LEU A 192 20.72 -17.26 9.61
N SER A 193 21.85 -17.75 10.12
CA SER A 193 22.49 -19.01 9.71
C SER A 193 21.59 -20.24 9.79
N PHE A 194 20.53 -20.22 10.61
CA PHE A 194 19.53 -21.30 10.70
C PHE A 194 18.69 -21.47 9.43
N LEU A 195 18.70 -20.51 8.50
CA LEU A 195 17.98 -20.57 7.23
C LEU A 195 18.75 -21.33 6.14
N ASN A 196 20.01 -21.70 6.39
CA ASN A 196 20.86 -22.48 5.47
C ASN A 196 20.84 -24.00 5.73
N GLN A 197 19.93 -24.48 6.59
CA GLN A 197 19.71 -25.91 6.86
C GLN A 197 18.56 -26.44 6.02
#